data_AF-A0A957ZJY8-F1
#
_entry.id   AF-A0A957ZJY8-F1
#
_cell.length_a   1.000
_cell.length_b   1.000
_cell.length_c   1.000
_cell.angle_alpha   90.00
_cell.angle_beta   90.00
_cell.angle_gamma   90.00
#
_symmetry.space_group_name_H-M   'P 1'
#
loop_
_entity.id
_entity.type
_entity.pdbx_description
1 polymer ?
#
loop_
_entity_poly.entity_id
_entity_poly.type
_entity_poly.pdbx_seq_one_letter_code
_entity_poly.pdbx_strand_id
1 'polypeptide(L)' 'MQLTTVRIEKPDDINFILGQSHFIKTVEDLHEALVTAVPGIKFGVAFCEASGPALVRWS' A
#
# COMPACT_ATOMS: atom_id res chain seq x y z
N MET A 1 -26.67 3.21 0.21
CA MET A 1 -25.27 3.66 0.43
C MET A 1 -25.09 3.86 1.91
N GLN A 2 -24.07 3.24 2.51
CA GLN A 2 -23.74 3.41 3.93
C GLN A 2 -22.39 4.10 4.03
N LEU A 3 -22.31 5.16 4.85
CA LEU A 3 -21.06 5.85 5.12
C LEU A 3 -20.47 5.31 6.43
N THR A 4 -19.19 4.99 6.40
CA THR A 4 -18.43 4.53 7.57
C THR A 4 -17.17 5.34 7.70
N THR A 5 -16.74 5.59 8.94
CA THR A 5 -15.46 6.22 9.25
C THR A 5 -14.50 5.14 9.70
N VAL A 6 -13.35 5.03 9.02
CA VAL A 6 -12.27 4.13 9.39
C VAL A 6 -11.08 4.98 9.80
N ARG A 7 -10.63 4.82 11.05
CA ARG A 7 -9.45 5.52 11.56
C ARG A 7 -8.20 4.77 11.07
N ILE A 8 -7.24 5.51 10.51
CA ILE A 8 -5.92 4.96 10.18
C ILE A 8 -5.07 4.96 11.44
N GLU A 9 -4.62 3.79 11.85
CA GLU A 9 -3.69 3.61 12.96
C GLU A 9 -2.26 3.56 12.42
N LYS A 10 -1.42 4.47 12.90
CA LYS A 10 0.00 4.53 12.59
C LYS A 10 0.78 5.10 13.78
N PRO A 11 2.05 4.74 13.95
CA PRO A 11 2.97 5.50 14.80
C PRO A 11 3.03 6.98 14.39
N ASP A 12 3.35 7.85 15.35
CA ASP A 12 3.41 9.30 15.13
C ASP A 12 4.52 9.69 14.14
N ASP A 13 5.62 8.95 14.17
CA ASP A 13 6.86 9.23 13.43
C ASP A 13 6.88 8.71 11.99
N ILE A 14 5.79 8.07 11.51
CA ILE A 14 5.70 7.61 10.12
C ILE A 14 4.71 8.43 9.29
N ASN A 15 5.01 8.57 7.99
CA ASN A 15 4.08 9.12 7.01
C ASN A 15 3.21 8.01 6.41
N PHE A 16 2.01 8.35 5.97
CA PHE A 16 1.08 7.41 5.34
C PHE A 16 0.56 7.98 4.02
N ILE A 17 0.54 7.15 2.98
CA ILE A 17 0.03 7.48 1.65
C ILE A 17 -1.08 6.47 1.33
N LEU A 18 -2.28 6.96 1.02
CA LEU A 18 -3.39 6.16 0.53
C LEU A 18 -3.63 6.45 -0.94
N GLY A 19 -3.78 5.39 -1.74
CA GLY A 19 -4.06 5.49 -3.17
C GLY A 19 -4.94 4.36 -3.67
N GLN A 20 -5.36 4.48 -4.93
CA GLN A 20 -6.10 3.45 -5.64
C GLN A 20 -5.24 2.96 -6.82
N SER A 21 -5.14 1.64 -6.97
CA SER A 21 -4.48 1.01 -8.12
C SER A 21 -5.33 -0.16 -8.64
N HIS A 22 -4.82 -0.82 -9.66
CA HIS A 22 -5.33 -2.07 -10.22
C HIS A 22 -4.16 -2.95 -10.66
N PHE A 23 -4.42 -4.24 -10.88
CA PHE A 23 -3.45 -5.24 -11.31
C PHE A 23 -2.39 -5.64 -10.26
N ILE A 24 -2.11 -6.95 -10.20
CA ILE A 24 -1.31 -7.59 -9.13
C ILE A 24 0.14 -7.07 -9.07
N LYS A 25 0.66 -6.59 -10.19
CA LYS A 25 2.03 -6.07 -10.31
C LYS A 25 2.26 -4.77 -9.51
N THR A 26 1.18 -4.10 -9.06
CA THR A 26 1.24 -2.88 -8.23
C THR A 26 2.21 -3.01 -7.05
N VAL A 27 2.25 -4.16 -6.37
CA VAL A 27 3.12 -4.34 -5.18
C VAL A 27 4.60 -4.29 -5.56
N GLU A 28 4.99 -5.03 -6.59
CA GLU A 28 6.38 -5.05 -7.09
C GLU A 28 6.78 -3.70 -7.67
N ASP A 29 5.93 -3.11 -8.51
CA ASP A 29 6.24 -1.84 -9.19
C ASP A 29 6.40 -0.69 -8.17
N LEU A 30 5.56 -0.64 -7.13
CA LEU A 30 5.71 0.36 -6.07
C LEU A 30 6.93 0.09 -5.19
N HIS A 31 7.22 -1.18 -4.88
CA HIS A 31 8.43 -1.52 -4.14
C HIS A 31 9.68 -1.05 -4.88
N GLU A 32 9.80 -1.43 -6.16
CA GLU A 32 10.92 -1.06 -7.03
C GLU A 32 11.04 0.47 -7.19
N ALA A 33 9.92 1.16 -7.40
CA ALA A 33 9.90 2.61 -7.50
C ALA A 33 10.44 3.28 -6.22
N LEU A 34 10.05 2.80 -5.04
CA LEU A 34 10.47 3.38 -3.76
C LEU A 34 11.95 3.13 -3.46
N VAL A 35 12.45 1.88 -3.59
CA VAL A 35 13.87 1.58 -3.34
C VAL A 35 14.81 2.26 -4.33
N THR A 36 14.33 2.49 -5.57
CA THR A 36 15.09 3.21 -6.59
C THR A 36 15.09 4.73 -6.35
N ALA A 37 14.00 5.28 -5.80
CA ALA A 37 13.89 6.71 -5.55
C ALA A 37 14.79 7.20 -4.41
N VAL A 38 14.92 6.42 -3.33
CA VAL A 38 15.70 6.83 -2.14
C VAL A 38 16.51 5.64 -1.60
N PRO A 39 17.86 5.70 -1.68
CA PRO A 39 18.71 4.66 -1.11
C PRO A 39 18.47 4.46 0.39
N GLY A 40 18.20 3.22 0.80
CA GLY A 40 18.03 2.86 2.21
C GLY A 40 16.67 3.22 2.83
N ILE A 41 15.70 3.65 2.01
CA ILE A 41 14.34 3.95 2.47
C ILE A 41 13.72 2.79 3.26
N LYS A 42 12.97 3.15 4.32
CA LYS A 42 12.16 2.23 5.10
C LYS A 42 10.69 2.50 4.82
N PHE A 43 9.97 1.47 4.37
CA PHE A 43 8.56 1.55 4.05
C PHE A 43 7.92 0.17 4.21
N GLY A 44 6.60 0.13 4.16
CA GLY A 44 5.82 -1.07 3.87
C GLY A 44 4.75 -0.71 2.85
N VAL A 45 4.43 -1.64 1.95
CA VAL A 45 3.36 -1.47 0.96
C VAL A 45 2.31 -2.58 1.14
N ALA A 46 1.03 -2.21 1.02
CA ALA A 46 -0.08 -3.15 1.02
C ALA A 46 -1.06 -2.81 -0.11
N PHE A 47 -1.59 -3.83 -0.79
CA PHE A 47 -2.51 -3.72 -1.91
C PHE A 47 -3.65 -4.74 -1.78
N CYS A 48 -4.88 -4.27 -1.82
CA CYS A 48 -6.07 -5.12 -1.79
C CYS A 48 -6.35 -5.67 -3.18
N GLU A 49 -6.05 -6.96 -3.41
CA GLU A 49 -6.47 -7.65 -4.62
C GLU A 49 -8.01 -7.70 -4.67
N ALA A 50 -8.61 -7.07 -5.66
CA ALA A 50 -10.07 -6.91 -5.72
C ALA A 50 -10.81 -8.13 -6.34
N SER A 51 -10.08 -9.15 -6.78
CA SER A 51 -10.62 -10.30 -7.53
C SER A 51 -9.90 -11.60 -7.16
N GLY A 52 -10.44 -12.72 -7.62
CA GLY A 52 -9.80 -14.03 -7.41
C GLY A 52 -9.69 -14.36 -5.93
N PRO A 53 -8.50 -14.74 -5.41
CA PRO A 53 -8.28 -14.99 -3.99
C PRO A 53 -8.56 -13.81 -3.06
N ALA A 54 -8.63 -12.58 -3.60
CA ALA A 54 -8.95 -11.36 -2.86
C ALA A 54 -8.07 -11.12 -1.61
N LEU A 55 -6.77 -11.35 -1.74
CA LEU A 55 -5.81 -11.22 -0.64
C LEU A 55 -5.25 -9.80 -0.53
N VAL A 56 -4.84 -9.43 0.69
CA VAL A 56 -3.95 -8.28 0.89
C VAL A 56 -2.53 -8.71 0.53
N ARG A 57 -2.02 -8.17 -0.57
CA ARG A 57 -0.65 -8.38 -1.06
C ARG A 57 0.26 -7.31 -0.46
N TRP A 58 1.51 -7.64 -0.18
CA TRP A 58 2.41 -6.74 0.53
C TRP A 58 3.87 -6.99 0.17
N SER A 59 4.72 -5.97 0.40
CA SER A 59 6.17 -6.03 0.28
C SER A 59 6.86 -5.04 1.21
#